data_AF-A0AA43TS16-F1
#
_entry.id   AF-A0AA43TS16-F1
#
_cell.length_a   1.000
_cell.length_b   1.000
_cell.length_c   1.000
_cell.angle_alpha   90.00
_cell.angle_beta   90.00
_cell.angle_gamma   90.00
#
_symmetry.space_group_name_H-M   'P 1'
#
loop_
_entity.id
_entity.type
_entity.pdbx_description
1 polymer ?
#
loop_
_entity_poly.entity_id
_entity_poly.type
_entity_poly.pdbx_seq_one_letter_code
_entity_poly.pdbx_strand_id
1 'polypeptide(L)' 'MPKKKTATLFEDSLAELEQLVSQLEQGDISLEESLKSFERGVNLTRTCQKALQEAEQKVQILIEKNGTQTLEPFTDE' A
#
# COMPACT_ATOMS: atom_id res chain seq x y z
N MET A 1 16.43 -3.63 -13.55
CA MET A 1 16.38 -3.58 -12.07
C MET A 1 15.04 -2.98 -11.57
N PRO A 2 13.90 -3.68 -11.69
CA PRO A 2 12.59 -3.12 -11.30
C PRO A 2 12.18 -3.40 -9.84
N LYS A 3 12.73 -4.44 -9.19
CA LYS A 3 12.26 -4.93 -7.88
C LYS A 3 12.39 -3.93 -6.72
N LYS A 4 13.42 -3.07 -6.74
CA LYS A 4 13.67 -2.11 -5.65
C LYS A 4 12.69 -0.94 -5.67
N LYS A 5 12.19 -0.54 -6.85
CA LYS A 5 11.31 0.63 -7.01
C LYS A 5 9.92 0.41 -6.41
N THR A 6 9.31 -0.76 -6.58
CA THR A 6 7.97 -1.03 -6.03
C THR A 6 7.98 -1.07 -4.49
N ALA A 7 9.02 -1.67 -3.90
CA ALA A 7 9.16 -1.75 -2.45
C ALA A 7 9.38 -0.38 -1.81
N THR A 8 10.29 0.44 -2.36
CA THR A 8 10.48 1.82 -1.87
C THR A 8 9.21 2.65 -2.03
N LEU A 9 8.49 2.48 -3.14
CA LEU A 9 7.26 3.23 -3.41
C LEU A 9 6.13 2.83 -2.45
N PHE A 10 6.08 1.57 -1.99
CA PHE A 10 5.18 1.14 -0.92
C PHE A 10 5.56 1.77 0.42
N GLU A 11 6.82 1.65 0.84
CA GLU A 11 7.31 2.18 2.12
C GLU A 11 7.11 3.70 2.21
N ASP A 12 7.44 4.43 1.15
CA ASP A 12 7.25 5.88 1.06
C ASP A 12 5.75 6.25 1.15
N SER A 13 4.88 5.52 0.43
CA SER A 13 3.43 5.80 0.43
C SER A 13 2.79 5.49 1.78
N LEU A 14 3.25 4.44 2.45
CA LEU A 14 2.78 4.06 3.78
C LEU A 14 3.20 5.08 4.83
N ALA A 15 4.47 5.51 4.81
CA ALA A 15 4.97 6.53 5.72
C ALA A 15 4.22 7.86 5.56
N GLU A 16 3.92 8.27 4.33
CA GLU A 16 3.13 9.47 4.07
C GLU A 16 1.70 9.34 4.58
N LEU A 17 1.09 8.14 4.44
CA LEU A 17 -0.26 7.88 4.92
C LEU A 17 -0.33 7.95 6.46
N GLU A 18 0.66 7.39 7.16
CA GLU A 18 0.77 7.44 8.62
C GLU A 18 0.91 8.89 9.12
N GLN A 19 1.74 9.70 8.45
CA GLN A 19 1.89 11.12 8.76
C GLN A 19 0.57 11.87 8.58
N LEU A 20 -0.14 11.59 7.49
CA LEU A 20 -1.41 12.21 7.19
C LEU A 20 -2.48 11.87 8.24
N VAL A 21 -2.57 10.60 8.64
CA VAL A 21 -3.47 10.15 9.72
C VAL A 21 -3.11 10.85 11.02
N SER A 22 -1.83 10.90 11.39
CA SER A 22 -1.38 11.59 12.60
C SER A 22 -1.76 13.08 12.60
N GLN A 23 -1.70 13.75 11.44
CA GLN A 23 -2.12 15.13 11.30
C GLN A 23 -3.64 15.30 11.42
N LEU A 24 -4.43 14.38 10.85
CA LEU A 24 -5.89 14.37 11.00
C LEU A 24 -6.31 14.17 12.47
N GLU A 25 -5.61 13.31 13.21
CA GLU A 25 -5.88 13.01 14.62
C GLU A 25 -5.55 14.17 15.56
N GLN A 26 -4.61 15.05 15.19
CA GLN A 26 -4.28 16.25 15.97
C GLN A 26 -5.43 17.28 16.00
N GLY A 27 -6.36 17.22 15.04
CA GLY A 27 -7.63 17.95 15.08
C GLY A 27 -7.56 19.46 14.83
N ASP A 28 -6.38 20.02 14.53
CA ASP A 28 -6.15 21.45 14.35
C ASP A 28 -6.04 21.84 12.86
N ILE A 29 -6.89 21.24 12.01
CA ILE A 29 -6.91 21.44 10.56
C ILE A 29 -8.26 21.97 10.08
N SER A 30 -8.24 22.83 9.06
CA SER A 30 -9.47 23.34 8.46
C SER A 30 -10.22 22.26 7.67
N LEU A 31 -11.51 22.46 7.44
CA LEU A 31 -12.32 21.54 6.63
C LEU A 31 -11.73 21.32 5.23
N GLU A 32 -11.20 22.37 4.60
CA GLU A 32 -10.58 22.27 3.27
C GLU A 32 -9.31 21.39 3.31
N GLU A 33 -8.48 21.55 4.35
CA GLU A 33 -7.29 20.73 4.55
C GLU A 33 -7.64 19.28 4.89
N SER A 34 -8.71 19.05 5.66
CA SER A 34 -9.24 17.70 5.94
C SER A 34 -9.66 16.99 4.66
N LEU A 35 -10.34 17.69 3.75
CA LEU A 35 -10.76 17.12 2.46
C LEU A 35 -9.57 16.80 1.56
N LYS A 36 -8.57 17.70 1.47
CA LYS A 36 -7.33 17.46 0.74
C LYS A 36 -6.55 16.27 1.30
N SER A 37 -6.45 16.20 2.63
CA SER A 37 -5.78 15.11 3.33
C SER A 37 -6.50 13.79 3.06
N PHE A 38 -7.83 13.77 3.14
CA PHE A 38 -8.61 12.57 2.81
C PHE A 38 -8.38 12.10 1.36
N GLU A 39 -8.46 13.00 0.38
CA GLU A 39 -8.21 12.66 -1.03
C GLU A 39 -6.79 12.08 -1.23
N ARG A 40 -5.80 12.70 -0.58
CA ARG A 40 -4.42 12.21 -0.61
C ARG A 40 -4.31 10.84 0.03
N GLY A 41 -4.92 10.61 1.18
CA GLY A 41 -4.94 9.32 1.88
C GLY A 41 -5.56 8.20 1.04
N VAL A 42 -6.64 8.48 0.31
CA VAL A 42 -7.26 7.53 -0.64
C VAL A 42 -6.28 7.16 -1.75
N ASN A 43 -5.56 8.13 -2.31
CA ASN A 43 -4.57 7.88 -3.35
C ASN A 43 -3.35 7.08 -2.86
N LEU A 44 -2.88 7.36 -1.64
CA LEU A 44 -1.80 6.61 -1.00
C LEU A 44 -2.22 5.16 -0.75
N THR A 45 -3.42 4.95 -0.22
CA THR A 45 -3.98 3.60 0.02
C THR A 45 -4.04 2.78 -1.26
N ARG A 46 -4.54 3.36 -2.36
CA ARG A 46 -4.57 2.71 -3.68
C ARG A 46 -3.17 2.34 -4.18
N THR A 47 -2.20 3.21 -3.93
CA THR A 47 -0.81 2.98 -4.32
C THR A 47 -0.21 1.81 -3.54
N CYS A 48 -0.45 1.75 -2.23
CA CYS A 48 -0.04 0.65 -1.37
C CYS A 48 -0.66 -0.68 -1.83
N GLN A 49 -1.97 -0.71 -2.06
CA GLN A 49 -2.67 -1.90 -2.56
C GLN A 49 -2.10 -2.42 -3.88
N LYS A 50 -1.83 -1.52 -4.83
CA LYS A 50 -1.21 -1.90 -6.10
C LYS A 50 0.18 -2.49 -5.91
N ALA A 51 1.00 -1.89 -5.06
CA ALA A 51 2.35 -2.39 -4.79
C ALA A 51 2.32 -3.79 -4.14
N LEU A 52 1.38 -4.03 -3.22
CA LEU A 52 1.16 -5.34 -2.61
C LEU A 52 0.69 -6.38 -3.65
N GLN A 53 -0.27 -6.03 -4.50
CA GLN A 53 -0.76 -6.91 -5.56
C GLN A 53 0.35 -7.30 -6.55
N GLU A 54 1.22 -6.35 -6.92
CA GLU A 54 2.39 -6.64 -7.75
C GLU A 54 3.40 -7.56 -7.04
N ALA A 55 3.52 -7.46 -5.72
CA ALA A 55 4.40 -8.32 -4.94
C ALA A 55 3.84 -9.75 -4.84
N GLU A 56 2.54 -9.88 -4.53
CA GLU A 56 1.82 -11.15 -4.49
C GLU A 56 1.91 -11.89 -5.83
N GLN A 57 1.64 -11.19 -6.94
CA GLN A 57 1.76 -11.79 -8.28
C GLN A 57 3.18 -12.30 -8.57
N LYS A 58 4.21 -11.57 -8.14
CA LYS A 58 5.61 -12.01 -8.30
C LYS A 58 5.89 -13.26 -7.46
N VAL A 59 5.35 -13.33 -6.24
CA VAL A 59 5.48 -14.51 -5.38
C VAL A 59 4.79 -15.71 -6.03
N GLN A 60 3.56 -15.56 -6.50
CA GLN A 60 2.81 -16.60 -7.22
C GLN A 60 3.62 -17.16 -8.40
N ILE A 61 4.15 -16.30 -9.28
CA ILE A 61 4.95 -16.73 -10.43
C ILE A 61 6.21 -17.50 -10.01
N LEU A 62 6.86 -17.11 -8.90
CA LEU A 62 8.06 -17.79 -8.41
C LEU A 62 7.74 -19.18 -7.84
N ILE A 63 6.61 -19.30 -7.15
CA ILE A 63 6.12 -20.56 -6.59
C ILE A 63 5.71 -21.52 -7.72
N GLU A 64 4.96 -21.05 -8.71
CA GLU A 64 4.58 -21.82 -9.90
C GLU A 64 5.81 -22.31 -10.69
N LYS A 65 6.83 -21.45 -10.86
CA LYS A 65 8.08 -21.82 -11.55
C LYS A 65 8.93 -22.84 -10.79
N ASN A 66 8.83 -22.88 -9.47
CA ASN A 66 9.53 -23.86 -8.63
C ASN A 66 8.72 -25.15 -8.41
N GLY A 67 7.58 -25.31 -9.09
CA GLY A 67 6.84 -26.58 -9.16
C GLY A 67 6.21 -27.04 -7.85
N THR A 68 6.09 -26.17 -6.84
CA THR A 68 5.50 -26.54 -5.55
C THR A 68 4.61 -25.44 -4.98
N GLN A 69 3.30 -25.73 -5.00
CA GLN A 69 2.21 -25.20 -4.15
C GLN A 69 1.34 -24.06 -4.69
N THR A 70 0.04 -24.23 -4.51
CA THR A 70 -1.03 -23.29 -4.87
C THR A 70 -1.16 -22.27 -3.73
N LEU A 71 -1.10 -20.97 -4.02
CA LEU A 71 -1.46 -19.96 -3.03
C LEU A 71 -2.98 -20.00 -2.82
N GLU A 72 -3.42 -20.15 -1.58
CA GLU A 72 -4.80 -19.92 -1.20
C GLU A 72 -4.98 -18.46 -0.76
N PRO A 73 -6.13 -17.84 -1.06
CA PRO A 73 -6.45 -16.52 -0.55
C PRO A 73 -6.34 -16.49 0.98
N PHE A 74 -5.61 -15.52 1.52
CA PHE A 74 -5.61 -15.27 2.95
C PHE A 74 -6.94 -14.60 3.31
N THR A 75 -7.90 -15.38 3.80
CA THR A 75 -9.14 -14.87 4.37
C THR A 75 -8.95 -14.64 5.87
N ASP A 76 -8.98 -13.39 6.30
CA ASP A 76 -9.11 -13.02 7.70
C ASP A 76 -10.53 -13.42 8.18
N GLU A 77 -10.68 -14.64 8.73
CA GLU A 77 -11.81 -15.00 9.60
C GLU A 77 -11.56 -14.56 11.05
#